data_AF-A0A8B6C9A9-F1
#
_entry.id   AF-A0A8B6C9A9-F1
#
_cell.length_a   1.000
_cell.length_b   1.000
_cell.length_c   1.000
_cell.angle_alpha   90.00
_cell.angle_beta   90.00
_cell.angle_gamma   90.00
#
_symmetry.space_group_name_H-M   'P 1'
#
loop_
_entity.id
_entity.type
_entity.pdbx_description
1 polymer ?
#
loop_
_entity_poly.entity_id
_entity_poly.type
_entity_poly.pdbx_seq_one_letter_code
_entity_poly.pdbx_strand_id
1 'polypeptide(L)' 'MAAMPPEQVGYVPDKLKKAEKRIRTQSYDTEAWSVLIRDSQMKPIENARPVYEQLVEQFPTSGKYWRIYIEQEVI' A
#
# COMPACT_ATOMS: atom_id res chain seq x y z
N MET A 1 -27.91 3.32 1.17
CA MET A 1 -26.78 2.77 0.38
C MET A 1 -26.11 3.93 -0.34
N ALA A 2 -25.02 4.48 0.19
CA ALA A 2 -24.32 5.58 -0.48
C ALA A 2 -23.40 5.00 -1.55
N ALA A 3 -23.78 5.16 -2.81
CA ALA A 3 -22.96 4.84 -3.96
C ALA A 3 -21.77 5.81 -4.00
N MET A 4 -20.56 5.27 -3.91
CA MET A 4 -19.33 6.04 -4.06
C MET A 4 -19.18 6.48 -5.53
N PRO A 5 -18.74 7.72 -5.82
CA PRO A 5 -18.71 8.24 -7.19
C PRO A 5 -17.69 7.47 -8.07
N PRO A 6 -18.01 7.23 -9.36
CA PRO A 6 -17.23 6.37 -10.27
C PRO A 6 -15.89 6.96 -10.73
N GLU A 7 -15.46 8.11 -10.20
CA GLU A 7 -14.29 8.85 -10.69
C GLU A 7 -12.93 8.37 -10.12
N GLN A 8 -12.94 7.40 -9.19
CA GLN A 8 -11.70 6.95 -8.52
C GLN A 8 -11.04 5.71 -9.16
N VAL A 9 -11.72 5.01 -10.07
CA VAL A 9 -11.25 3.68 -10.54
C VAL A 9 -10.08 3.76 -11.53
N GLY A 10 -9.89 4.89 -12.23
CA GLY A 10 -8.85 5.06 -13.26
C GLY A 10 -7.56 5.75 -12.81
N TYR A 11 -7.56 6.48 -11.70
CA TYR A 11 -6.42 7.30 -11.26
C TYR A 11 -5.43 6.57 -10.36
N VAL A 12 -5.91 5.54 -9.65
CA VAL A 12 -5.12 4.69 -8.77
C VAL A 12 -3.92 4.03 -9.48
N PRO A 13 -4.05 3.41 -10.68
CA PRO A 13 -2.92 2.72 -11.32
C PRO A 13 -1.75 3.62 -11.74
N ASP A 14 -2.01 4.87 -12.16
CA ASP A 14 -0.93 5.80 -12.52
C ASP A 14 -0.11 6.22 -11.29
N LYS A 15 -0.81 6.48 -10.18
CA LYS A 15 -0.19 6.78 -8.88
C LYS A 15 0.61 5.59 -8.35
N LEU A 16 0.12 4.36 -8.50
CA LEU A 16 0.86 3.15 -8.13
C LEU A 16 2.15 3.02 -8.90
N LYS A 17 2.11 3.10 -10.23
CA LYS A 17 3.33 3.01 -11.06
C LYS A 17 4.35 4.07 -10.66
N LYS A 18 3.88 5.29 -10.38
CA LYS A 18 4.73 6.38 -9.94
C LYS A 18 5.28 6.13 -8.53
N ALA A 19 4.48 5.59 -7.62
CA ALA A 19 4.89 5.19 -6.27
C ALA A 19 5.92 4.05 -6.31
N GLU A 20 5.71 3.00 -7.10
CA GLU A 20 6.65 1.91 -7.33
C GLU A 20 8.00 2.43 -7.84
N LYS A 21 7.97 3.35 -8.81
CA LYS A 21 9.21 3.96 -9.32
C LYS A 21 9.90 4.82 -8.26
N ARG A 22 9.12 5.52 -7.42
CA ARG A 22 9.64 6.28 -6.28
C ARG A 22 10.26 5.36 -5.24
N ILE A 23 9.60 4.30 -4.77
CA ILE A 23 10.19 3.39 -3.77
C ILE A 23 11.46 2.69 -4.29
N ARG A 24 11.58 2.47 -5.61
CA ARG A 24 12.82 1.96 -6.22
C ARG A 24 13.96 2.98 -6.21
N THR A 25 13.65 4.27 -6.27
CA THR A 25 14.66 5.36 -6.31
C THR A 25 14.91 5.97 -4.93
N GLN A 26 13.88 5.96 -4.08
CA GLN A 26 13.78 6.51 -2.73
C GLN A 26 13.02 5.50 -1.86
N SER A 27 13.73 4.50 -1.37
CA SER A 27 13.14 3.37 -0.62
C SER A 27 12.48 3.77 0.71
N TYR A 28 12.76 4.98 1.20
CA TYR A 28 12.17 5.54 2.42
C TYR A 28 11.03 6.54 2.17
N ASP A 29 10.53 6.66 0.92
CA ASP A 29 9.46 7.60 0.56
C ASP A 29 8.11 7.16 1.14
N THR A 30 7.76 7.72 2.31
CA THR A 30 6.55 7.35 3.05
C THR A 30 5.25 7.68 2.30
N GLU A 31 5.25 8.67 1.41
CA GLU A 31 4.08 9.00 0.59
C GLU A 31 3.81 7.91 -0.45
N ALA A 32 4.85 7.46 -1.15
CA ALA A 32 4.76 6.36 -2.10
C ALA A 32 4.32 5.05 -1.42
N TRP A 33 4.89 4.74 -0.26
CA TRP A 33 4.45 3.60 0.55
C TRP A 33 2.98 3.71 0.97
N SER A 34 2.51 4.91 1.32
CA SER A 34 1.10 5.12 1.68
C SER A 34 0.15 4.83 0.52
N VAL A 35 0.54 5.15 -0.72
CA VAL A 35 -0.23 4.81 -1.93
C VAL A 35 -0.30 3.29 -2.14
N LEU A 36 0.83 2.60 -1.98
CA LEU A 36 0.91 1.14 -2.14
C LEU A 36 0.11 0.40 -1.06
N ILE A 37 0.19 0.87 0.19
CA ILE A 37 -0.60 0.32 1.31
C ILE A 37 -2.09 0.49 1.03
N ARG A 38 -2.52 1.69 0.60
CA ARG A 38 -3.93 1.98 0.32
C ARG A 38 -4.51 1.04 -0.76
N ASP A 39 -3.74 0.78 -1.81
CA ASP A 39 -4.10 -0.18 -2.85
C ASP A 39 -4.09 -1.63 -2.33
N SER A 40 -3.09 -1.97 -1.53
CA SER A 40 -2.98 -3.28 -0.88
C SER A 40 -4.16 -3.56 0.04
N GLN A 41 -4.67 -2.56 0.76
CA GLN A 41 -5.88 -2.66 1.58
C GLN A 41 -7.17 -2.87 0.77
N MET A 42 -7.18 -2.54 -0.52
CA MET A 42 -8.31 -2.80 -1.42
C MET A 42 -8.23 -4.17 -2.10
N LYS A 43 -7.11 -4.88 -1.95
CA LYS A 43 -6.84 -6.18 -2.55
C LYS A 43 -6.85 -7.27 -1.47
N PRO A 44 -7.09 -8.54 -1.83
CA PRO A 44 -6.95 -9.64 -0.90
C PRO A 44 -5.50 -9.75 -0.40
N ILE A 45 -5.34 -10.24 0.82
CA ILE A 45 -4.04 -10.35 1.48
C ILE A 45 -2.99 -11.08 0.64
N GLU A 46 -3.39 -12.08 -0.16
CA GLU A 46 -2.50 -12.82 -1.06
C GLU A 46 -1.71 -11.91 -2.01
N ASN A 47 -2.33 -10.86 -2.54
CA ASN A 47 -1.68 -9.90 -3.43
C ASN A 47 -1.00 -8.75 -2.67
N ALA A 48 -1.46 -8.46 -1.45
CA ALA A 48 -0.95 -7.38 -0.61
C ALA A 48 0.29 -7.78 0.20
N ARG A 49 0.43 -9.08 0.52
CA ARG A 49 1.53 -9.69 1.26
C ARG A 49 2.92 -9.23 0.78
N PRO A 50 3.29 -9.33 -0.51
CA PRO A 50 4.61 -8.91 -0.96
C PRO A 50 4.89 -7.42 -0.74
N VAL A 51 3.85 -6.57 -0.80
CA VAL A 51 4.00 -5.12 -0.55
C VAL A 51 4.25 -4.86 0.92
N TYR A 52 3.50 -5.52 1.81
CA TYR A 52 3.67 -5.38 3.25
C TYR A 52 4.99 -5.96 3.74
N GLU A 53 5.43 -7.10 3.19
CA GLU A 53 6.74 -7.69 3.48
C GLU A 53 7.86 -6.70 3.15
N GLN A 54 7.86 -6.12 1.94
CA GLN A 54 8.85 -5.09 1.58
C GLN A 54 8.77 -3.85 2.47
N LEU A 55 7.55 -3.46 2.88
CA LEU A 55 7.34 -2.31 3.76
C LEU A 55 7.92 -2.54 5.16
N VAL A 56 7.69 -3.72 5.76
CA VAL A 56 8.22 -4.05 7.09
C VAL A 56 9.73 -4.34 7.05
N GLU A 57 10.24 -4.86 5.94
CA GLU A 57 11.68 -4.99 5.70
C GLU A 57 12.37 -3.63 5.58
N GLN A 58 11.73 -2.65 4.91
CA GLN A 58 12.27 -1.30 4.83
C GLN A 58 12.12 -0.49 6.11
N PHE A 59 11.04 -0.70 6.85
CA PHE A 59 10.77 0.01 8.09
C PHE A 59 10.54 -0.94 9.27
N PRO A 60 11.56 -1.73 9.65
CA PRO A 60 11.42 -2.73 10.71
C PRO A 60 11.14 -2.09 12.07
N THR A 61 11.61 -0.85 12.28
CA THR A 61 11.42 -0.06 13.50
C THR A 61 10.06 0.63 13.59
N SER A 62 9.30 0.68 12.49
CA SER A 62 7.98 1.32 12.46
C SER A 62 6.89 0.31 12.75
N GLY A 63 6.58 0.10 14.04
CA GLY A 63 5.49 -0.77 14.50
C GLY A 63 4.12 -0.43 13.89
N LYS A 64 3.92 0.81 13.42
CA LYS A 64 2.73 1.22 12.67
C LYS A 64 2.49 0.37 11.41
N TYR A 65 3.54 -0.02 10.68
CA TYR A 65 3.40 -0.76 9.42
C TYR A 65 3.15 -2.24 9.68
N TRP A 66 3.82 -2.81 10.68
CA TRP A 66 3.53 -4.15 11.20
C TRP A 66 2.07 -4.29 11.62
N ARG A 67 1.54 -3.28 12.33
CA ARG A 67 0.14 -3.28 12.74
C ARG A 67 -0.81 -3.32 11.54
N ILE A 68 -0.60 -2.48 10.53
CA ILE A 68 -1.42 -2.46 9.31
C ILE A 68 -1.37 -3.82 8.59
N TYR A 69 -0.19 -4.44 8.52
CA TYR A 69 -0.02 -5.75 7.90
C TYR A 69 -0.83 -6.84 8.64
N ILE A 70 -0.69 -6.91 9.96
CA ILE A 70 -1.43 -7.86 10.80
C ILE A 70 -2.94 -7.62 10.71
N GLU A 71 -3.39 -6.35 10.77
CA GLU A 71 -4.81 -6.01 10.63
C GLU A 71 -5.37 -6.47 9.28
N GLN A 72 -4.56 -6.47 8.22
CA GLN A 72 -4.96 -6.98 6.92
C GLN A 72 -4.92 -8.51 6.81
N GLU A 73 -4.02 -9.22 7.50
CA GLU A 73 -4.03 -10.69 7.53
C GLU A 73 -5.24 -11.26 8.28
N VAL A 74 -5.81 -10.50 9.22
CA VAL A 74 -6.92 -10.95 10.08
C VAL A 74 -8.31 -10.59 9.51
N ILE A 75 -8.35 -9.80 8.43
CA ILE A 75 -9.59 -9.36 7.74
C ILE A 75 -10.09 -10.37 6.72
#